data_AF-A0A6I1KDP0-F1
#
_entry.id   AF-A0A6I1KDP0-F1
#
_cell.length_a   1.000
_cell.length_b   1.000
_cell.length_c   1.000
_cell.angle_alpha   90.00
_cell.angle_beta   90.00
_cell.angle_gamma   90.00
#
_symmetry.space_group_name_H-M   'P 1'
#
loop_
_entity.id
_entity.type
_entity.pdbx_description
1 polymer ?
#
loop_
_entity_poly.entity_id
_entity_poly.type
_entity_poly.pdbx_seq_one_letter_code
_entity_poly.pdbx_strand_id
1 'polypeptide(L)'
;MFTKMMPIFAALCLLALPLSAFALEQSFTQGGLKAIIRLTPDDISAGKKVNIALKLEKDGQAVVDRKVTLEIYDKEATEPAFKREVDLLDDEYVDSWSFEKPGDYKVVVSIADPQKPGEALHYEVRASVGAAKDAGHNGHEEHGIFSHHFGKKGWWMGGLMLLIMVPMMLIAL
;
A
#
# COMPACT_ATOMS: atom_id res chain seq x y z
N MET A 1 23.43 -65.00 15.65
CA MET A 1 23.00 -64.06 16.71
C MET A 1 24.03 -62.96 16.83
N PHE A 2 23.78 -61.79 16.23
CA PHE A 2 24.50 -60.56 16.56
C PHE A 2 23.51 -59.40 16.45
N THR A 3 23.10 -58.96 17.62
CA THR A 3 22.34 -57.74 17.90
C THR A 3 23.26 -56.54 17.67
N LYS A 4 22.82 -55.54 16.90
CA LYS A 4 23.35 -54.18 17.02
C LYS A 4 22.27 -53.17 16.70
N MET A 5 21.87 -52.45 17.75
CA MET A 5 20.98 -51.29 17.75
C MET A 5 21.73 -50.00 17.39
N MET A 6 20.93 -49.00 17.01
CA MET A 6 21.13 -47.54 17.05
C MET A 6 21.92 -46.88 15.90
N PRO A 7 21.69 -45.58 15.58
CA PRO A 7 20.73 -44.64 16.16
C PRO A 7 19.80 -43.91 15.14
N ILE A 8 18.71 -43.41 15.72
CA ILE A 8 17.78 -42.42 15.22
C ILE A 8 18.55 -41.15 14.82
N PHE A 9 18.67 -40.88 13.51
CA PHE A 9 19.07 -39.56 13.03
C PHE A 9 17.82 -38.68 12.97
N ALA A 10 17.76 -37.77 13.93
CA ALA A 10 16.82 -36.66 13.98
C ALA A 10 17.02 -35.76 12.75
N ALA A 11 16.25 -36.01 11.69
CA ALA A 11 16.03 -35.05 10.63
C ALA A 11 15.00 -34.01 11.12
N LEU A 12 15.48 -33.09 11.96
CA LEU A 12 14.75 -31.88 12.30
C LEU A 12 14.74 -30.97 11.06
N CYS A 13 13.84 -31.24 10.12
CA CYS A 13 13.51 -30.31 9.06
C CYS A 13 12.92 -29.05 9.70
N LEU A 14 13.77 -28.04 9.89
CA LEU A 14 13.40 -26.65 10.06
C LEU A 14 12.49 -26.26 8.88
N LEU A 15 11.19 -26.41 9.06
CA LEU A 15 10.16 -25.78 8.25
C LEU A 15 10.26 -24.26 8.49
N ALA A 16 11.22 -23.63 7.84
CA ALA A 16 11.16 -22.20 7.58
C ALA A 16 10.03 -22.01 6.56
N LEU A 17 8.79 -21.96 7.04
CA LEU A 17 7.69 -21.44 6.24
C LEU A 17 8.06 -19.98 5.95
N PRO A 18 8.28 -19.59 4.67
CA PRO A 18 8.36 -18.18 4.37
C PRO A 18 7.05 -17.56 4.85
N LEU A 19 7.14 -16.61 5.76
CA LEU A 19 6.03 -15.73 6.12
C LEU A 19 5.76 -14.90 4.87
N SER A 20 5.04 -15.48 3.91
CA SER A 20 4.54 -14.78 2.75
C SER A 20 3.68 -13.65 3.31
N ALA A 21 4.12 -12.41 3.13
CA ALA A 21 3.26 -11.25 3.23
C ALA A 21 2.15 -11.48 2.20
N PHE A 22 1.00 -11.94 2.68
CA PHE A 22 -0.16 -12.15 1.83
C PHE A 22 -0.73 -10.79 1.52
N ALA A 23 -0.28 -10.21 0.39
CA ALA A 23 -1.03 -9.23 -0.39
C ALA A 23 -2.52 -9.54 -0.21
N LEU A 24 -3.35 -8.59 0.25
CA LEU A 24 -4.79 -8.80 0.36
C LEU A 24 -5.34 -9.12 -1.04
N GLU A 25 -5.36 -10.41 -1.36
CA GLU A 25 -5.69 -10.97 -2.66
C GLU A 25 -7.03 -11.67 -2.56
N GLN A 26 -7.98 -11.23 -3.38
CA GLN A 26 -9.31 -11.78 -3.44
C GLN A 26 -9.62 -12.17 -4.89
N SER A 27 -10.01 -13.41 -5.08
CA SER A 27 -10.40 -13.93 -6.39
C SER A 27 -11.91 -14.13 -6.48
N PHE A 28 -12.51 -13.66 -7.56
CA PHE A 28 -13.93 -13.76 -7.85
C PHE A 28 -14.13 -14.39 -9.22
N THR A 29 -15.18 -15.18 -9.41
CA THR A 29 -15.52 -15.75 -10.73
C THR A 29 -16.98 -15.49 -11.06
N GLN A 30 -17.25 -14.83 -12.18
CA GLN A 30 -18.61 -14.55 -12.65
C GLN A 30 -18.65 -14.59 -14.19
N GLY A 31 -19.63 -15.30 -14.76
CA GLY A 31 -19.78 -15.39 -16.22
C GLY A 31 -18.57 -16.02 -16.96
N GLY A 32 -17.80 -16.87 -16.27
CA GLY A 32 -16.56 -17.46 -16.80
C GLY A 32 -15.34 -16.52 -16.74
N LEU A 33 -15.51 -15.26 -16.33
CA LEU A 33 -14.42 -14.35 -16.06
C LEU A 33 -14.00 -14.49 -14.59
N LYS A 34 -12.71 -14.72 -14.36
CA LYS A 34 -12.07 -14.71 -13.06
C LYS A 34 -11.35 -13.38 -12.86
N ALA A 35 -11.68 -12.67 -11.80
CA ALA A 35 -11.02 -11.43 -11.38
C ALA A 35 -10.18 -11.71 -10.14
N ILE A 36 -8.90 -11.35 -10.16
CA ILE A 36 -7.98 -11.44 -9.02
C ILE A 36 -7.62 -10.02 -8.63
N ILE A 37 -8.10 -9.55 -7.48
CA ILE A 37 -7.88 -8.21 -6.97
C ILE A 37 -6.85 -8.28 -5.85
N ARG A 38 -5.79 -7.49 -5.93
CA ARG A 38 -4.73 -7.38 -4.93
C ARG A 38 -4.65 -5.95 -4.44
N LEU A 39 -4.70 -5.74 -3.13
CA LEU A 39 -4.41 -4.45 -2.51
C LEU A 39 -3.03 -4.49 -1.83
N THR A 40 -2.28 -3.39 -1.93
CA THR A 40 -0.95 -3.27 -1.32
C THR A 40 -0.73 -1.86 -0.76
N PRO A 41 -0.25 -1.70 0.48
CA PRO A 41 0.13 -2.75 1.43
C PRO A 41 -1.07 -3.46 2.07
N ASP A 42 -0.83 -4.59 2.75
CA ASP A 42 -1.85 -5.36 3.48
C ASP A 42 -2.44 -4.56 4.64
N ASP A 43 -1.54 -3.92 5.39
CA ASP A 43 -1.90 -2.98 6.44
C ASP A 43 -2.11 -1.59 5.84
N ILE A 44 -3.35 -1.32 5.43
CA ILE A 44 -3.74 -0.02 4.90
C ILE A 44 -3.87 0.99 6.05
N SER A 45 -3.23 2.15 5.91
CA SER A 45 -3.28 3.24 6.89
C SER A 45 -3.62 4.57 6.22
N ALA A 46 -4.34 5.43 6.93
CA ALA A 46 -4.69 6.76 6.45
C ALA A 46 -3.43 7.57 6.09
N GLY A 47 -3.50 8.35 5.00
CA GLY A 47 -2.40 9.15 4.47
C GLY A 47 -1.30 8.33 3.78
N LYS A 48 -1.40 7.00 3.71
CA LYS A 48 -0.47 6.15 2.96
C LYS A 48 -1.06 5.76 1.62
N LYS A 49 -0.16 5.57 0.65
CA LYS A 49 -0.52 5.14 -0.70
C LYS A 49 -0.91 3.67 -0.69
N VAL A 50 -2.05 3.38 -1.28
CA VAL A 50 -2.56 2.04 -1.56
C VAL A 50 -2.53 1.85 -3.07
N ASN A 51 -2.07 0.68 -3.49
CA ASN A 51 -2.09 0.26 -4.88
C ASN A 51 -3.09 -0.89 -5.00
N ILE A 52 -3.86 -0.88 -6.10
CA ILE A 52 -4.65 -2.02 -6.55
C ILE A 52 -3.98 -2.59 -7.79
N ALA A 53 -3.96 -3.91 -7.87
CA ALA A 53 -3.69 -4.65 -9.09
C ALA A 53 -4.86 -5.61 -9.33
N LEU A 54 -5.48 -5.52 -10.49
CA LEU A 54 -6.56 -6.38 -10.94
C LEU A 54 -6.09 -7.18 -12.15
N LYS A 55 -6.06 -8.50 -11.99
CA LYS A 55 -5.83 -9.42 -13.10
C LYS A 55 -7.14 -10.06 -13.52
N LEU A 56 -7.43 -10.07 -14.81
CA LEU A 56 -8.61 -10.72 -15.37
C LEU A 56 -8.18 -11.96 -16.17
N GLU A 57 -8.82 -13.09 -15.90
CA GLU A 57 -8.55 -14.37 -16.56
C GLU A 57 -9.86 -14.97 -17.08
N LYS A 58 -9.83 -15.52 -18.29
CA LYS A 58 -10.91 -16.35 -18.84
C LYS A 58 -10.29 -17.59 -19.46
N ASP A 59 -10.74 -18.76 -19.01
CA ASP A 59 -10.20 -20.05 -19.47
C ASP A 59 -8.66 -20.15 -19.35
N GLY A 60 -8.09 -19.48 -18.33
CA GLY A 60 -6.64 -19.42 -18.08
C GLY A 60 -5.86 -18.40 -18.91
N GLN A 61 -6.52 -17.65 -19.78
CA GLN A 61 -5.90 -16.59 -20.59
C GLN A 61 -6.19 -15.21 -20.00
N ALA A 62 -5.22 -14.30 -20.06
CA ALA A 62 -5.39 -12.92 -19.60
C ALA A 62 -6.41 -12.17 -20.47
N VAL A 63 -7.23 -11.33 -19.85
CA VAL A 63 -8.26 -10.53 -20.51
C VAL A 63 -7.96 -9.04 -20.30
N VAL A 64 -7.52 -8.37 -21.36
CA VAL A 64 -6.97 -7.00 -21.31
C VAL A 64 -7.80 -5.97 -22.07
N ASP A 65 -8.94 -6.38 -22.63
CA ASP A 65 -9.81 -5.59 -23.50
C ASP A 65 -11.04 -5.00 -22.76
N ARG A 66 -10.90 -4.70 -21.47
CA ARG A 66 -12.03 -4.32 -20.60
C ARG A 66 -11.89 -2.88 -20.13
N LYS A 67 -13.04 -2.23 -19.94
CA LYS A 67 -13.09 -0.93 -19.26
C LYS A 67 -13.29 -1.18 -17.77
N VAL A 68 -12.29 -0.82 -16.98
CA VAL A 68 -12.30 -1.02 -15.52
C VAL A 68 -12.48 0.31 -14.83
N THR A 69 -13.48 0.39 -13.95
CA THR A 69 -13.76 1.57 -13.11
C THR A 69 -13.64 1.19 -11.65
N LEU A 70 -12.85 1.96 -10.91
CA LEU A 70 -12.68 1.87 -9.48
C LEU A 70 -13.56 2.91 -8.79
N GLU A 71 -14.36 2.47 -7.83
CA GLU A 71 -15.17 3.32 -6.97
C GLU A 71 -14.90 3.00 -5.51
N ILE A 72 -14.74 4.02 -4.67
CA ILE A 72 -14.50 3.86 -3.24
C ILE A 72 -15.58 4.60 -2.48
N TYR A 73 -16.25 3.86 -1.61
CA TYR A 73 -17.32 4.36 -0.76
C TYR A 73 -16.85 4.31 0.69
N ASP A 74 -17.12 5.37 1.44
CA ASP A 74 -17.21 5.25 2.90
C ASP A 74 -18.34 4.25 3.23
N LYS A 75 -18.20 3.45 4.29
CA LYS A 75 -19.14 2.36 4.64
C LYS A 75 -20.62 2.77 4.64
N GLU A 76 -20.91 4.02 5.02
CA GLU A 76 -22.27 4.54 5.14
C GLU A 76 -22.69 5.44 3.97
N ALA A 77 -21.79 5.72 3.02
CA ALA A 77 -22.06 6.61 1.90
C ALA A 77 -22.79 5.89 0.76
N THR A 78 -23.77 6.59 0.18
CA THR A 78 -24.49 6.14 -1.03
C THR A 78 -23.79 6.58 -2.31
N GLU A 79 -22.93 7.59 -2.24
CA GLU A 79 -22.12 8.11 -3.35
C GLU A 79 -20.65 7.79 -3.11
N PRO A 80 -19.87 7.51 -4.17
CA PRO A 80 -18.45 7.23 -4.03
C PRO A 80 -17.69 8.51 -3.68
N ALA A 81 -16.83 8.43 -2.65
CA ALA A 81 -15.86 9.48 -2.34
C ALA A 81 -14.79 9.61 -3.42
N PHE A 82 -14.58 8.53 -4.18
CA PHE A 82 -13.61 8.46 -5.26
C PHE A 82 -14.12 7.57 -6.37
N LYS A 83 -14.00 8.03 -7.62
CA LYS A 83 -14.37 7.26 -8.82
C LYS A 83 -13.44 7.60 -9.96
N ARG A 84 -12.79 6.58 -10.55
CA ARG A 84 -12.02 6.75 -11.79
C ARG A 84 -11.85 5.47 -12.59
N GLU A 85 -11.44 5.64 -13.84
CA GLU A 85 -11.02 4.56 -14.72
C GLU A 85 -9.61 4.09 -14.35
N VAL A 86 -9.37 2.78 -14.48
CA VAL A 86 -8.10 2.15 -14.14
C VAL A 86 -7.31 1.86 -15.40
N ASP A 87 -6.03 2.19 -15.37
CA ASP A 87 -5.11 1.96 -16.49
C ASP A 87 -4.64 0.50 -16.55
N LEU A 88 -4.42 0.00 -17.76
CA LEU A 88 -3.82 -1.31 -18.01
C LEU A 88 -2.29 -1.18 -18.11
N LEU A 89 -1.57 -2.00 -17.35
CA LEU A 89 -0.11 -2.12 -17.38
C LEU A 89 0.27 -3.60 -17.24
N ASP A 90 1.08 -4.11 -18.17
CA ASP A 90 1.61 -5.49 -18.13
C ASP A 90 0.55 -6.58 -17.84
N ASP A 91 -0.56 -6.54 -18.59
CA ASP A 91 -1.72 -7.43 -18.46
C ASP A 91 -2.54 -7.32 -17.16
N GLU A 92 -2.24 -6.33 -16.32
CA GLU A 92 -2.97 -6.03 -15.08
C GLU A 92 -3.53 -4.60 -15.10
N TYR A 93 -4.73 -4.43 -14.56
CA TYR A 93 -5.32 -3.12 -14.34
C TYR A 93 -4.79 -2.59 -13.00
N VAL A 94 -3.97 -1.55 -13.06
CA VAL A 94 -3.24 -1.05 -11.90
C VAL A 94 -3.66 0.37 -11.57
N ASP A 95 -3.79 0.64 -10.28
CA ASP A 95 -4.13 1.97 -9.84
C ASP A 95 -3.61 2.30 -8.45
N SER A 96 -3.58 3.58 -8.08
CA SER A 96 -3.13 3.97 -6.75
C SER A 96 -3.72 5.24 -6.17
N TRP A 97 -4.13 5.19 -4.91
CA TRP A 97 -4.75 6.30 -4.18
C TRP A 97 -4.30 6.30 -2.72
N SER A 98 -4.82 7.23 -1.92
CA SER A 98 -4.63 7.25 -0.47
C SER A 98 -5.95 7.56 0.23
N PHE A 99 -6.19 6.95 1.38
CA PHE A 99 -7.35 7.25 2.21
C PHE A 99 -7.03 8.45 3.11
N GLU A 100 -7.91 9.45 3.17
CA GLU A 100 -7.71 10.64 4.01
C GLU A 100 -7.90 10.35 5.50
N LYS A 101 -8.83 9.46 5.83
CA LYS A 101 -9.24 9.15 7.21
C LYS A 101 -9.20 7.65 7.47
N PRO A 102 -8.96 7.24 8.73
CA PRO A 102 -9.15 5.85 9.13
C PRO A 102 -10.63 5.48 9.12
N GLY A 103 -10.94 4.21 8.89
CA GLY A 103 -12.31 3.72 8.83
C GLY A 103 -12.47 2.47 7.98
N ASP A 104 -13.71 2.01 7.86
CA ASP A 104 -14.08 0.93 6.95
C ASP A 104 -14.54 1.51 5.62
N TYR A 105 -13.99 0.96 4.53
CA TYR A 105 -14.28 1.36 3.17
C TYR A 105 -14.75 0.18 2.34
N LYS A 106 -15.58 0.50 1.35
CA LYS A 106 -16.03 -0.43 0.32
C LYS A 106 -15.40 -0.02 -1.01
N VAL A 107 -14.54 -0.88 -1.54
CA VAL A 107 -13.91 -0.73 -2.84
C VAL A 107 -14.72 -1.54 -3.85
N VAL A 108 -15.29 -0.87 -4.85
CA VAL A 108 -16.07 -1.50 -5.91
C VAL A 108 -15.28 -1.42 -7.21
N VAL A 109 -15.05 -2.57 -7.83
CA VAL A 109 -14.41 -2.71 -9.13
C VAL A 109 -15.50 -3.08 -10.14
N SER A 110 -15.74 -2.19 -11.10
CA SER A 110 -16.69 -2.41 -12.19
C SER A 110 -15.94 -2.72 -13.48
N ILE A 111 -16.25 -3.85 -14.10
CA ILE A 111 -15.63 -4.31 -15.34
C ILE A 111 -16.70 -4.34 -16.42
N ALA A 112 -16.56 -3.50 -17.43
CA ALA A 112 -17.45 -3.44 -18.58
C ALA A 112 -16.77 -3.98 -19.84
N ASP A 113 -17.54 -4.72 -20.64
CA ASP A 113 -17.15 -5.12 -21.98
C ASP A 113 -17.53 -4.01 -22.98
N PRO A 114 -16.58 -3.39 -23.69
CA PRO A 114 -16.89 -2.40 -24.73
C PRO A 114 -17.81 -2.95 -25.84
N GLN A 115 -17.76 -4.27 -26.10
CA GLN A 115 -18.61 -4.93 -27.09
C GLN A 115 -20.01 -5.24 -26.55
N LYS A 116 -20.20 -5.23 -25.22
CA LYS A 116 -21.48 -5.50 -24.55
C LYS A 116 -21.76 -4.48 -23.45
N PRO A 117 -22.12 -3.23 -23.81
CA PRO A 117 -22.25 -2.12 -22.86
C PRO A 117 -23.35 -2.31 -21.78
N GLY A 118 -24.21 -3.33 -21.90
CA GLY A 118 -25.21 -3.69 -20.89
C GLY A 118 -24.77 -4.76 -19.88
N GLU A 119 -23.61 -5.39 -20.08
CA GLU A 119 -23.05 -6.41 -19.19
C GLU A 119 -21.86 -5.80 -18.43
N ALA A 120 -22.10 -5.33 -17.21
CA ALA A 120 -21.06 -4.92 -16.28
C ALA A 120 -20.99 -5.90 -15.09
N LEU A 121 -19.78 -6.31 -14.74
CA LEU A 121 -19.50 -7.10 -13.55
C LEU A 121 -19.05 -6.18 -12.43
N HIS A 122 -19.55 -6.40 -11.21
CA HIS A 122 -19.22 -5.58 -10.05
C HIS A 122 -18.67 -6.47 -8.95
N TYR A 123 -17.44 -6.19 -8.51
CA TYR A 123 -16.80 -6.87 -7.40
C TYR A 123 -16.62 -5.92 -6.24
N GLU A 124 -16.94 -6.38 -5.02
CA GLU A 124 -16.80 -5.61 -3.79
C GLU A 124 -15.66 -6.19 -2.94
N VAL A 125 -14.72 -5.33 -2.58
CA VAL A 125 -13.65 -5.62 -1.62
C VAL A 125 -13.82 -4.68 -0.42
N ARG A 126 -13.86 -5.25 0.78
CA ARG A 126 -13.88 -4.48 2.03
C ARG A 126 -12.45 -4.19 2.46
N ALA A 127 -12.16 -2.93 2.76
CA ALA A 127 -10.87 -2.48 3.24
C ALA A 127 -11.04 -1.77 4.59
N SER A 128 -10.34 -2.23 5.63
CA SER A 128 -10.26 -1.55 6.92
C SER A 128 -8.97 -0.74 6.98
N VAL A 129 -9.10 0.58 7.14
CA VAL A 129 -8.01 1.56 7.11
C VAL A 129 -7.67 1.98 8.53
N GLY A 130 -6.46 1.66 8.96
CA GLY A 130 -5.92 2.06 10.26
C GLY A 130 -5.56 3.54 10.32
N ALA A 131 -5.33 4.04 11.54
CA ALA A 131 -4.81 5.39 11.76
C ALA A 131 -3.44 5.57 11.07
N ALA A 132 -3.13 6.81 10.69
CA ALA A 132 -1.80 7.14 10.18
C ALA A 132 -0.74 6.74 11.22
N LYS A 133 0.10 5.76 10.89
CA LYS A 133 1.29 5.47 11.68
C LYS A 133 2.31 6.56 11.35
N ASP A 134 2.55 7.45 12.31
CA ASP A 134 3.69 8.37 12.22
C ASP A 134 4.95 7.54 12.01
N ALA A 135 5.72 7.87 10.98
CA ALA A 135 6.99 7.22 10.68
C ALA A 135 8.10 7.67 11.65
N GLY A 136 7.79 7.73 12.95
CA GLY A 136 8.61 8.33 13.98
C GLY A 136 8.82 7.38 15.16
N HIS A 137 10.07 6.92 15.29
CA HIS A 137 10.67 6.23 16.43
C HIS A 137 10.28 4.76 16.61
N ASN A 138 11.03 3.86 15.99
CA ASN A 138 11.55 2.68 16.69
C ASN A 138 12.71 2.05 15.91
N GLY A 139 13.91 2.12 16.49
CA GLY A 139 15.07 1.35 16.04
C GLY A 139 16.43 1.99 16.36
N HIS A 140 16.83 2.05 17.63
CA HIS A 140 17.94 1.25 18.18
C HIS A 140 18.30 1.71 19.60
N GLU A 141 18.35 0.74 20.51
CA GLU A 141 18.86 0.90 21.86
C GLU A 141 20.40 1.01 21.87
N GLU A 142 20.89 1.66 22.93
CA GLU A 142 22.19 1.45 23.60
C GLU A 142 23.45 2.30 23.28
N HIS A 143 23.86 2.99 24.36
CA HIS A 143 25.17 3.55 24.74
C HIS A 143 25.63 4.93 24.23
N GLY A 144 25.43 5.92 25.10
CA GLY A 144 26.11 7.21 25.06
C GLY A 144 25.87 8.00 26.34
N ILE A 145 26.61 7.65 27.40
CA ILE A 145 26.65 8.35 28.67
C ILE A 145 27.15 9.77 28.42
N PHE A 146 26.26 10.75 28.26
CA PHE A 146 26.59 12.15 28.47
C PHE A 146 25.51 12.80 29.33
N SER A 147 25.63 12.50 30.62
CA SER A 147 25.10 13.31 31.71
C SER A 147 25.63 14.73 31.57
N HIS A 148 24.87 15.65 31.00
CA HIS A 148 25.06 17.08 31.30
C HIS A 148 23.71 17.76 31.44
N HIS A 149 23.27 17.83 32.69
CA HIS A 149 22.67 19.01 33.29
C HIS A 149 23.05 20.29 32.53
N PHE A 150 22.10 20.94 31.87
CA PHE A 150 21.94 22.40 31.78
C PHE A 150 20.51 22.61 31.25
N GLY A 151 19.58 23.20 31.96
CA GLY A 151 19.73 24.38 32.79
C GLY A 151 18.73 25.40 32.28
N LYS A 152 17.53 25.34 32.86
CA LYS A 152 16.48 26.35 32.76
C LYS A 152 17.05 27.71 33.21
N LYS A 153 17.41 28.61 32.29
CA LYS A 153 17.50 30.09 32.44
C LYS A 153 18.29 30.74 31.29
N GLY A 154 17.81 31.91 30.85
CA GLY A 154 18.72 33.03 30.56
C GLY A 154 18.95 33.41 29.09
N TRP A 155 18.04 34.22 28.56
CA TRP A 155 18.32 35.53 27.95
C TRP A 155 19.82 35.93 27.92
N TRP A 156 20.49 35.81 26.77
CA TRP A 156 21.52 36.72 26.22
C TRP A 156 21.66 36.34 24.72
N MET A 157 21.21 37.17 23.77
CA MET A 157 22.04 38.18 23.10
C MET A 157 23.27 37.56 22.42
N GLY A 158 23.34 37.61 21.08
CA GLY A 158 24.62 37.44 20.40
C GLY A 158 24.56 36.92 18.96
N GLY A 159 24.14 37.78 18.03
CA GLY A 159 24.80 37.95 16.74
C GLY A 159 24.83 36.78 15.75
N LEU A 160 24.03 36.91 14.69
CA LEU A 160 24.61 36.94 13.33
C LEU A 160 23.64 37.66 12.37
N MET A 161 23.56 38.98 12.52
CA MET A 161 23.32 39.87 11.38
C MET A 161 24.66 39.99 10.66
N LEU A 162 24.81 39.38 9.48
CA LEU A 162 25.67 39.86 8.38
C LEU A 162 25.79 38.78 7.31
N LEU A 163 25.18 39.04 6.15
CA LEU A 163 25.76 38.96 4.79
C LEU A 163 24.65 38.81 3.76
N ILE A 164 23.89 39.88 3.54
CA ILE A 164 23.22 40.12 2.26
C ILE A 164 23.73 41.47 1.77
N MET A 165 24.97 41.48 1.25
CA MET A 165 25.45 42.56 0.37
C MET A 165 25.38 42.04 -1.06
N VAL A 166 24.34 42.49 -1.76
CA VAL A 166 24.15 42.33 -3.21
C VAL A 166 25.08 43.32 -3.92
N PRO A 167 25.94 42.91 -4.87
CA PRO A 167 26.57 43.85 -5.78
C PRO A 167 25.62 44.14 -6.96
N MET A 168 24.98 45.31 -6.94
CA MET A 168 24.42 45.93 -8.14
C MET A 168 25.57 46.53 -8.96
N MET A 169 25.96 45.88 -10.05
CA MET A 169 26.57 46.53 -11.22
C MET A 169 26.31 45.66 -12.45
N LEU A 170 25.28 46.01 -13.22
CA LEU A 170 25.18 45.64 -14.62
C LEU A 170 24.89 46.90 -15.43
N ILE A 171 25.87 47.21 -16.26
CA ILE A 171 25.91 48.20 -17.34
C ILE A 171 24.87 47.80 -18.41
N ALA A 172 24.06 48.76 -18.87
CA ALA A 172 23.72 49.00 -20.29
C ALA A 172 22.42 49.82 -20.42
N LEU A 173 22.53 51.12 -20.69
CA LEU A 173 21.95 51.82 -21.85
C LEU A 173 22.47 53.27 -21.90
#